data_AF-A0A3B8MZJ0-F1
#
_entry.id   AF-A0A3B8MZJ0-F1
#
_cell.length_a   1.000
_cell.length_b   1.000
_cell.length_c   1.000
_cell.angle_alpha   90.00
_cell.angle_beta   90.00
_cell.angle_gamma   90.00
#
_symmetry.space_group_name_H-M   'P 1'
#
loop_
_entity.id
_entity.type
_entity.pdbx_description
1 polymer ?
#
loop_
_entity_poly.entity_id
_entity_poly.type
_entity_poly.pdbx_seq_one_letter_code
_entity_poly.pdbx_strand_id
1 'polypeptide(L)'
;MCKVIKDEEKAYCEHLFEDEVLKDPEMYVKIRETNFCHYHLELLNNSYDKLGLAIALKENVTYKLQQITEKRKSLKKKRKKETKNKCLVCDYLSERDKYQMHILIDILQADKDFVER
;
A
#
# COMPACT_ATOMS: atom_id res chain seq x y z
N MET A 1 3.91 -15.49 -9.14
CA MET A 1 3.73 -14.06 -9.45
C MET A 1 4.25 -13.81 -10.85
N CYS A 2 3.46 -13.18 -11.73
CA CYS A 2 3.85 -12.83 -13.10
C CYS A 2 5.08 -11.91 -13.10
N LYS A 3 5.95 -12.01 -14.13
CA LYS A 3 7.15 -11.17 -14.25
C LYS A 3 6.79 -9.67 -14.26
N VAL A 4 5.74 -9.30 -14.97
CA VAL A 4 5.22 -7.91 -15.03
C VAL A 4 4.84 -7.39 -13.64
N ILE A 5 4.17 -8.22 -12.82
CA ILE A 5 3.77 -7.81 -11.47
C ILE A 5 4.99 -7.61 -10.57
N LYS A 6 6.03 -8.43 -10.71
CA LYS A 6 7.28 -8.27 -9.95
C LYS A 6 8.06 -7.01 -10.36
N ASP A 7 8.17 -6.76 -11.66
CA ASP A 7 8.86 -5.58 -12.18
C ASP A 7 8.17 -4.29 -11.71
N GLU A 8 6.84 -4.31 -11.65
CA GLU A 8 6.04 -3.18 -11.18
C GLU A 8 6.04 -3.02 -9.66
N GLU A 9 6.02 -4.11 -8.89
CA GLU A 9 6.26 -4.07 -7.44
C GLU A 9 7.58 -3.36 -7.13
N LYS A 10 8.64 -3.72 -7.87
CA LYS A 10 9.95 -3.12 -7.70
C LYS A 10 9.93 -1.63 -8.03
N ALA A 11 9.35 -1.25 -9.18
CA ALA A 11 9.23 0.16 -9.57
C ALA A 11 8.43 0.96 -8.54
N TYR A 12 7.29 0.44 -8.07
CA TYR A 12 6.49 1.11 -7.05
C TYR A 12 7.27 1.33 -5.76
N CYS A 13 8.02 0.31 -5.29
CA CYS A 13 8.84 0.44 -4.09
C CYS A 13 10.01 1.40 -4.24
N GLU A 14 10.60 1.52 -5.44
CA GLU A 14 11.67 2.49 -5.73
C GLU A 14 11.14 3.93 -5.71
N HIS A 15 9.93 4.15 -6.21
CA HIS A 15 9.32 5.49 -6.31
C HIS A 15 8.47 5.89 -5.10
N LEU A 16 8.19 4.96 -4.16
CA LEU A 16 7.21 5.14 -3.08
C LEU A 16 7.46 6.36 -2.20
N PHE A 17 8.71 6.81 -2.11
CA PHE A 17 9.12 7.90 -1.24
C PHE A 17 9.88 9.01 -1.95
N GLU A 18 9.77 9.10 -3.28
CA GLU A 18 10.33 10.24 -4.00
C GLU A 18 9.73 11.56 -3.50
N ASP A 19 10.49 12.65 -3.64
CA ASP A 19 10.21 13.96 -3.03
C ASP A 19 8.79 14.50 -3.30
N GLU A 20 8.14 14.12 -4.39
CA GLU A 20 6.77 14.51 -4.70
C GLU A 20 5.74 13.75 -3.87
N VAL A 21 5.98 12.45 -3.61
CA VAL A 21 5.09 11.57 -2.84
C VAL A 21 5.13 11.92 -1.36
N LEU A 22 6.28 12.32 -0.83
CA LEU A 22 6.43 12.77 0.56
C LEU A 22 5.78 14.14 0.85
N LYS A 23 5.36 14.87 -0.19
CA LYS A 23 4.63 16.14 -0.06
C LYS A 23 3.11 15.97 -0.11
N ASP A 24 2.62 14.79 -0.49
CA ASP A 24 1.19 14.49 -0.59
C ASP A 24 0.56 14.23 0.80
N PRO A 25 -0.39 15.07 1.26
CA PRO A 25 -1.11 14.85 2.50
C PRO A 25 -1.89 13.53 2.56
N GLU A 26 -2.42 13.04 1.43
CA GLU A 26 -3.16 11.77 1.38
C GLU A 26 -2.24 10.58 1.65
N MET A 27 -0.99 10.68 1.21
CA MET A 27 0.03 9.66 1.47
C MET A 27 0.33 9.51 2.96
N TYR A 28 0.35 10.62 3.73
CA TYR A 28 0.52 10.55 5.19
C TYR A 28 -0.65 9.84 5.88
N VAL A 29 -1.87 10.02 5.39
CA VAL A 29 -3.05 9.29 5.91
C VAL A 29 -2.86 7.79 5.65
N LYS A 30 -2.51 7.41 4.42
CA LYS A 30 -2.24 6.01 4.06
C LYS A 30 -1.12 5.42 4.89
N ILE A 31 0.00 6.12 5.07
CA ILE A 31 1.14 5.66 5.89
C ILE A 31 0.74 5.41 7.34
N ARG A 32 -0.11 6.26 7.93
CA ARG A 32 -0.58 6.10 9.30
C ARG A 32 -1.51 4.90 9.45
N GLU A 33 -2.34 4.64 8.45
CA GLU A 33 -3.37 3.59 8.48
C GLU A 33 -2.90 2.22 7.96
N THR A 34 -1.78 2.18 7.23
CA THR A 34 -1.24 0.95 6.63
C THR A 34 -0.04 0.40 7.41
N ASN A 35 0.50 -0.73 6.98
CA ASN A 35 1.75 -1.29 7.48
C ASN A 35 2.62 -1.77 6.30
N PHE A 36 3.77 -2.35 6.62
CA PHE A 36 4.53 -3.15 5.67
C PHE A 36 4.54 -4.60 6.14
N CYS A 37 4.32 -5.54 5.23
CA CYS A 37 4.62 -6.94 5.52
C CYS A 37 6.15 -7.10 5.60
N HIS A 38 6.61 -8.22 6.18
CA HIS A 38 8.06 -8.48 6.33
C HIS A 38 8.81 -8.34 4.99
N TYR A 39 8.27 -8.93 3.93
CA TYR A 39 8.87 -8.91 2.60
C TYR A 39 9.02 -7.49 2.03
N HIS A 40 7.95 -6.68 2.02
CA HIS A 40 8.03 -5.31 1.49
C HIS A 40 8.84 -4.38 2.38
N LEU A 41 8.84 -4.60 3.69
CA LEU A 41 9.70 -3.84 4.59
C LEU A 41 11.18 -4.10 4.30
N GLU A 42 11.55 -5.36 4.10
CA GLU A 42 12.91 -5.75 3.75
C GLU A 42 13.32 -5.18 2.38
N LEU A 43 12.41 -5.23 1.39
CA LEU A 43 12.63 -4.65 0.08
C LEU A 43 12.88 -3.14 0.15
N LEU A 44 12.03 -2.41 0.88
CA LEU A 44 12.16 -0.96 1.07
C LEU A 44 13.40 -0.60 1.91
N ASN A 45 13.76 -1.39 2.91
CA ASN A 45 14.94 -1.14 3.73
C ASN A 45 16.25 -1.32 2.96
N ASN A 46 16.22 -2.15 1.91
CA ASN A 46 17.34 -2.37 0.99
C ASN A 46 17.36 -1.37 -0.16
N SER A 47 16.37 -0.48 -0.28
CA SER A 47 16.35 0.56 -1.30
C SER A 47 17.35 1.69 -1.00
N TYR A 48 17.60 2.55 -1.99
CA TYR A 48 18.56 3.64 -1.87
C TYR A 48 18.09 4.72 -0.90
N ASP A 49 16.80 5.09 -0.94
CA ASP A 49 16.25 6.13 -0.08
C ASP A 49 15.68 5.57 1.23
N LYS A 50 16.44 5.80 2.30
CA LYS A 50 16.07 5.40 3.67
C LYS A 50 15.36 6.51 4.44
N LEU A 51 15.41 7.75 3.96
CA LEU A 51 14.81 8.90 4.64
C LEU A 51 13.28 8.81 4.58
N GLY A 52 12.75 8.57 3.38
CA GLY A 52 11.31 8.37 3.18
C GLY A 52 10.73 7.23 4.02
N LEU A 53 11.43 6.09 4.03
CA LEU A 53 11.05 4.95 4.86
C LEU A 53 11.10 5.29 6.37
N ALA A 54 12.12 6.01 6.83
CA ALA A 54 12.24 6.42 8.22
C ALA A 54 11.11 7.36 8.66
N ILE A 55 10.73 8.32 7.80
CA ILE A 55 9.59 9.21 8.02
C ILE A 55 8.31 8.38 8.12
N ALA A 56 8.09 7.47 7.17
CA ALA A 56 6.90 6.64 7.13
C ALA A 56 6.76 5.76 8.38
N LEU A 57 7.85 5.10 8.81
CA LEU A 57 7.87 4.29 10.03
C LEU A 57 7.64 5.14 11.28
N LYS A 58 8.24 6.33 11.36
CA LYS A 58 8.05 7.25 12.49
C LYS A 58 6.59 7.67 12.64
N GLU A 59 5.95 8.08 11.55
CA GLU A 59 4.53 8.45 11.54
C GLU A 59 3.64 7.27 11.94
N ASN A 60 3.91 6.07 11.41
CA ASN A 60 3.17 4.86 11.72
C ASN A 60 3.24 4.48 13.21
N VAL A 61 4.44 4.47 13.77
CA VAL A 61 4.68 4.17 15.19
C VAL A 61 4.01 5.22 16.08
N THR A 62 4.15 6.50 15.75
CA THR A 62 3.55 7.61 16.50
C THR A 62 2.04 7.46 16.56
N TYR A 63 1.39 7.19 15.43
CA TYR A 63 -0.05 7.01 15.35
C TYR A 63 -0.55 5.80 16.16
N LYS A 64 0.16 4.67 16.09
CA LYS A 64 -0.18 3.48 16.90
C LYS A 64 -0.02 3.73 18.39
N LEU A 65 1.03 4.44 18.80
CA LEU A 65 1.24 4.82 20.20
C LEU A 65 0.12 5.72 20.71
N GLN A 66 -0.35 6.68 19.90
CA GLN A 66 -1.51 7.50 20.21
C GLN A 66 -2.77 6.64 20.40
N GLN A 67 -3.08 5.75 19.46
CA GLN A 67 -4.22 4.84 19.56
C GLN A 67 -4.15 3.94 20.82
N ILE A 68 -2.97 3.42 21.17
CA ILE A 68 -2.79 2.63 22.39
C ILE A 68 -3.05 3.48 23.63
N THR A 69 -2.56 4.72 23.64
CA THR A 69 -2.74 5.67 24.76
C THR A 69 -4.22 6.03 24.94
N GLU A 70 -4.94 6.27 23.85
CA GLU A 70 -6.39 6.52 23.85
C GLU A 70 -7.21 5.29 24.24
N LYS A 71 -6.81 4.09 23.78
CA LYS A 71 -7.40 2.81 24.21
C LYS A 71 -7.20 2.56 25.70
N ARG A 72 -6.02 2.90 26.26
CA ARG A 72 -5.77 2.83 27.71
C ARG A 72 -6.67 3.79 28.49
N LYS A 73 -6.95 4.99 27.98
CA LYS A 73 -7.95 5.91 28.57
C LYS A 73 -9.40 5.41 28.46
N SER A 74 -9.69 4.55 27.48
CA SER A 74 -11.04 4.02 27.18
C SER A 74 -11.27 2.56 27.55
N LEU A 75 -10.48 2.00 28.49
CA LEU A 75 -10.56 0.63 29.04
C LEU A 75 -11.95 0.20 29.60
N LYS A 76 -13.01 1.01 29.46
CA LYS A 76 -14.41 0.62 29.73
C LYS A 76 -15.24 0.21 28.50
N LYS A 77 -14.77 0.25 27.25
CA LYS A 77 -15.61 -0.20 26.11
C LYS A 77 -14.88 -1.09 25.10
N LYS A 78 -15.33 -2.37 25.10
CA LYS A 78 -15.26 -3.43 24.08
C LYS A 78 -14.00 -3.49 23.19
N ARG A 79 -13.35 -4.66 23.19
CA ARG A 79 -12.38 -5.11 22.17
C ARG A 79 -12.93 -4.80 20.77
N LYS A 80 -12.51 -3.68 20.18
CA LYS A 80 -12.72 -3.40 18.75
C LYS A 80 -11.91 -4.46 17.99
N LYS A 81 -12.57 -5.11 17.01
CA LYS A 81 -11.95 -6.04 16.05
C LYS A 81 -10.61 -5.45 15.59
N GLU A 82 -9.53 -6.19 15.76
CA GLU A 82 -8.25 -5.86 15.13
C GLU A 82 -8.50 -5.81 13.62
N THR A 83 -8.43 -4.61 13.05
CA THR A 83 -8.35 -4.45 11.60
C THR A 83 -7.05 -5.13 11.17
N LYS A 84 -7.16 -6.16 10.33
CA LYS A 84 -5.98 -6.84 9.75
C LYS A 84 -5.04 -5.78 9.21
N ASN A 85 -3.81 -5.75 9.71
CA ASN A 85 -2.75 -4.87 9.20
C ASN A 85 -2.55 -5.18 7.72
N LYS A 86 -3.05 -4.30 6.85
CA LYS A 86 -2.83 -4.41 5.41
C LYS A 86 -1.49 -3.78 5.05
N CYS A 87 -0.79 -4.41 4.10
CA CYS A 87 0.48 -3.88 3.63
C CYS A 87 0.23 -2.87 2.52
N LEU A 88 0.83 -1.68 2.61
CA LEU A 88 0.64 -0.60 1.64
C LEU A 88 0.94 -1.05 0.19
N VAL A 89 2.05 -1.78 0.02
CA VAL A 89 2.47 -2.29 -1.31
C VAL A 89 1.55 -3.41 -1.78
N CYS A 90 1.18 -4.35 -0.90
CA CYS A 90 0.21 -5.40 -1.25
C CYS A 90 -1.15 -4.82 -1.66
N ASP A 91 -1.62 -3.79 -0.97
CA ASP A 91 -2.90 -3.13 -1.27
C ASP A 91 -2.84 -2.46 -2.64
N TYR A 92 -1.76 -1.72 -2.94
CA TYR A 92 -1.53 -1.14 -4.26
C TYR A 92 -1.54 -2.19 -5.37
N LEU A 93 -0.76 -3.27 -5.22
CA LEU A 93 -0.69 -4.33 -6.22
C LEU A 93 -2.05 -5.00 -6.43
N SER A 94 -2.81 -5.23 -5.34
CA SER A 94 -4.14 -5.85 -5.41
C SER A 94 -5.18 -4.97 -6.10
N GLU A 95 -5.12 -3.66 -5.92
CA GLU A 95 -6.01 -2.72 -6.63
C GLU A 95 -5.65 -2.65 -8.10
N ARG A 96 -4.36 -2.54 -8.42
CA ARG A 96 -3.87 -2.45 -9.79
C ARG A 96 -4.15 -3.73 -10.59
N ASP A 97 -3.94 -4.91 -10.00
CA ASP A 97 -4.27 -6.19 -10.65
C ASP A 97 -5.75 -6.24 -11.05
N LYS A 98 -6.66 -5.69 -10.23
CA LYS A 98 -8.07 -5.56 -10.63
C LYS A 98 -8.24 -4.64 -11.82
N TYR A 99 -7.64 -3.45 -11.82
CA TYR A 99 -7.76 -2.51 -12.94
C TYR A 99 -7.24 -3.09 -14.26
N GLN A 100 -6.07 -3.74 -14.25
CA GLN A 100 -5.53 -4.37 -15.46
C GLN A 100 -6.41 -5.52 -15.96
N MET A 101 -7.01 -6.30 -15.06
CA MET A 101 -7.98 -7.33 -15.45
C MET A 101 -9.20 -6.74 -16.15
N HIS A 102 -9.72 -5.58 -15.70
CA HIS A 102 -10.83 -4.92 -16.40
C HIS A 102 -10.44 -4.47 -17.81
N ILE A 103 -9.27 -3.85 -17.98
CA ILE A 103 -8.79 -3.41 -19.30
C ILE A 103 -8.66 -4.60 -20.26
N LEU A 104 -8.12 -5.73 -19.80
CA LEU A 104 -8.01 -6.93 -20.63
C LEU A 104 -9.38 -7.51 -21.00
N ILE A 105 -10.35 -7.46 -20.08
CA ILE A 105 -11.73 -7.88 -20.36
C ILE A 105 -12.37 -6.96 -21.42
N ASP A 106 -12.19 -5.64 -21.30
CA ASP A 106 -12.74 -4.65 -22.24
C ASP A 106 -12.15 -4.85 -23.65
N ILE A 107 -10.85 -5.10 -23.76
CA ILE A 107 -10.19 -5.43 -25.04
C ILE A 107 -10.76 -6.71 -25.63
N LEU A 108 -10.90 -7.77 -24.82
CA LEU A 108 -11.46 -9.05 -25.27
C LEU A 108 -12.93 -8.94 -25.71
N GLN A 109 -13.71 -8.06 -25.08
CA GLN A 109 -15.09 -7.78 -25.49
C GLN A 109 -15.11 -7.01 -26.82
N ALA A 110 -14.29 -5.98 -26.97
CA ALA A 110 -14.17 -5.22 -28.21
C ALA A 110 -13.72 -6.10 -29.40
N ASP A 111 -12.79 -7.05 -29.17
CA ASP A 111 -12.35 -7.99 -30.19
C ASP A 111 -13.47 -8.97 -30.60
N LYS A 112 -14.30 -9.44 -29.67
CA LYS A 112 -15.46 -10.27 -30.00
C LYS A 112 -16.47 -9.51 -30.84
N ASP A 113 -16.75 -8.26 -30.48
CA ASP A 113 -17.66 -7.39 -31.22
C ASP A 113 -17.14 -7.06 -32.63
N PHE A 114 -15.83 -7.13 -32.85
CA PHE A 114 -15.19 -6.94 -34.15
C PHE A 114 -15.24 -8.21 -35.02
N VAL A 115 -15.13 -9.39 -34.43
CA VAL A 115 -15.16 -10.69 -35.14
C VAL A 115 -16.60 -11.14 -35.49
N GLU A 116 -17.61 -10.67 -34.76
CA GLU A 116 -19.03 -10.98 -35.02
C GLU A 116 -19.71 -10.02 -36.03
N ARG A 117 -18.97 -9.13 -36.69
CA ARG A 117 -19.43 -8.30 -37.83
C ARG A 117 -18.84 -8.75 -39.16
#